data_AF-A0A0F4XUS8-F1
#
_entry.id   AF-A0A0F4XUS8-F1
#
_cell.length_a   1.000
_cell.length_b   1.000
_cell.length_c   1.000
_cell.angle_alpha   90.00
_cell.angle_beta   90.00
_cell.angle_gamma   90.00
#
_symmetry.space_group_name_H-M   'P 1'
#
loop_
_entity.id
_entity.type
_entity.pdbx_description
1 polymer ?
#
loop_
_entity_poly.entity_id
_entity_poly.type
_entity_poly.pdbx_seq_one_letter_code
_entity_poly.pdbx_strand_id
1 'polypeptide(L)'
;MKENTGERRREIIDDIAMQHVTGIETLGTAIRRLRLEVTGLDQETFAAMCNMSTKALYQIEKDKGNPTINTLEAILRKFGLRLGLTKAATNLYSPPLVQQKPVFEMPVRGANPKRKLRDSSV
;
A
#
# COMPACT_ATOMS: atom_id res chain seq x y z
N MET A 1 -10.20 16.48 34.01
CA MET A 1 -10.43 16.90 32.61
C MET A 1 -10.71 15.65 31.81
N LYS A 2 -11.90 15.50 31.21
CA LYS A 2 -12.13 14.41 30.26
C LYS A 2 -11.43 14.84 28.97
N GLU A 3 -10.25 14.30 28.68
CA GLU A 3 -9.68 14.44 27.34
C GLU A 3 -10.77 14.02 26.34
N ASN A 4 -11.11 14.94 25.45
CA ASN A 4 -12.16 14.73 24.48
C ASN A 4 -11.65 13.70 23.47
N THR A 5 -12.01 12.43 23.66
CA THR A 5 -11.56 11.30 22.83
C THR A 5 -11.75 11.57 21.32
N GLY A 6 -12.76 12.39 20.96
CA GLY A 6 -12.97 12.84 19.59
C GLY A 6 -11.96 13.88 19.10
N GLU A 7 -11.52 14.82 19.95
CA GLU A 7 -10.45 15.76 19.63
C GLU A 7 -9.14 15.03 19.43
N ARG A 8 -8.76 14.13 20.35
CA ARG A 8 -7.54 13.34 20.21
C ARG A 8 -7.52 12.51 18.93
N ARG A 9 -8.67 11.91 18.57
CA ARG A 9 -8.82 11.18 17.32
C ARG A 9 -8.58 12.07 16.10
N ARG A 10 -9.13 13.29 16.10
CA ARG A 10 -8.92 14.26 15.01
C ARG A 10 -7.46 14.67 14.89
N GLU A 11 -6.81 14.99 16.01
CA GLU A 11 -5.38 15.36 16.02
C GLU A 11 -4.49 14.28 15.39
N ILE A 12 -4.73 13.01 15.74
CA ILE A 12 -3.96 11.88 15.18
C ILE A 12 -4.21 11.77 13.67
N ILE A 13 -5.45 11.89 13.21
CA ILE A 13 -5.80 11.81 11.79
C ILE A 13 -5.14 12.97 11.01
N ASP A 14 -5.18 14.19 11.56
CA ASP A 14 -4.61 15.38 10.94
C ASP A 14 -3.08 15.29 10.85
N ASP A 15 -2.40 14.78 11.89
CA ASP A 15 -0.97 14.51 11.84
C ASP A 15 -0.62 13.49 10.74
N ILE A 16 -1.30 12.34 10.72
CA ILE A 16 -1.06 11.30 9.71
C ILE A 16 -1.25 11.86 8.28
N ALA A 17 -2.31 12.64 8.06
CA ALA A 17 -2.56 13.28 6.77
C ALA A 17 -1.44 14.27 6.40
N MET A 18 -0.98 15.08 7.36
CA MET A 18 0.09 16.04 7.14
C MET A 18 1.42 15.35 6.82
N GLN A 19 1.82 14.32 7.57
CA GLN A 19 3.05 13.54 7.31
C GLN A 19 3.03 12.88 5.93
N HIS A 20 1.87 12.42 5.49
CA HIS A 20 1.73 11.86 4.14
C HIS A 20 1.83 12.94 3.05
N VAL A 21 1.13 14.07 3.21
CA VAL A 21 1.12 15.17 2.22
C VAL A 21 2.50 15.82 2.07
N THR A 22 3.29 15.90 3.14
CA THR A 22 4.67 16.42 3.11
C THR A 22 5.67 15.41 2.54
N GLY A 23 5.26 14.16 2.31
CA GLY A 23 6.11 13.10 1.79
C GLY A 23 7.07 12.49 2.83
N ILE A 24 6.88 12.80 4.11
CA ILE A 24 7.65 12.20 5.22
C ILE A 24 7.26 10.72 5.39
N GLU A 25 5.97 10.43 5.24
CA GLU A 25 5.43 9.08 5.33
C GLU A 25 4.79 8.61 4.02
N THR A 26 5.00 7.34 3.70
CA THR A 26 4.33 6.67 2.57
C THR A 26 2.85 6.48 2.86
N LEU A 27 2.05 6.23 1.81
CA LEU A 27 0.63 5.95 1.97
C LEU A 27 0.39 4.66 2.79
N GLY A 28 1.21 3.63 2.60
CA GLY A 28 1.14 2.39 3.39
C GLY A 28 1.40 2.63 4.88
N THR A 29 2.38 3.48 5.20
CA THR A 29 2.68 3.90 6.58
C THR A 29 1.49 4.65 7.18
N ALA A 30 0.94 5.62 6.45
CA ALA A 30 -0.24 6.36 6.90
C ALA A 30 -1.45 5.44 7.18
N ILE A 31 -1.75 4.49 6.29
CA ILE A 31 -2.84 3.52 6.50
C ILE A 31 -2.59 2.63 7.73
N ARG A 32 -1.34 2.21 7.95
CA ARG A 32 -0.97 1.44 9.14
C ARG A 32 -1.17 2.24 10.42
N ARG A 33 -0.78 3.52 10.43
CA ARG A 33 -0.99 4.42 11.58
C ARG A 33 -2.48 4.65 11.84
N LEU A 34 -3.28 4.87 10.80
CA LEU A 34 -4.74 4.95 10.93
C LEU A 34 -5.31 3.68 11.58
N ARG A 35 -4.82 2.49 11.22
CA ARG A 35 -5.24 1.26 11.90
C ARG A 35 -4.83 1.26 13.37
N LEU A 36 -3.54 1.41 13.67
CA LEU A 36 -3.03 1.20 15.02
C LEU A 36 -3.38 2.33 16.00
N GLU A 37 -3.18 3.59 15.59
CA GLU A 37 -3.30 4.75 16.47
C GLU A 37 -4.74 5.24 16.59
N VAL A 38 -5.56 5.09 15.54
CA VAL A 38 -6.93 5.60 15.53
C VAL A 38 -7.97 4.51 15.89
N THR A 39 -7.72 3.25 15.53
CA THR A 39 -8.67 2.15 15.83
C THR A 39 -8.17 1.17 16.89
N GLY A 40 -6.85 1.03 17.09
CA GLY A 40 -6.27 0.02 17.97
C GLY A 40 -6.42 -1.42 17.48
N LEU A 41 -6.93 -1.63 16.25
CA LEU A 41 -7.21 -2.97 15.73
C LEU A 41 -5.96 -3.65 15.20
N ASP A 42 -5.90 -4.97 15.38
CA ASP A 42 -4.95 -5.82 14.65
C ASP A 42 -5.24 -5.83 13.14
N GLN A 43 -4.32 -6.42 12.38
CA GLN A 43 -4.37 -6.38 10.92
C GLN A 43 -5.55 -7.19 10.35
N GLU A 44 -5.92 -8.30 10.97
CA GLU A 44 -7.01 -9.16 10.50
C GLU A 44 -8.36 -8.50 10.72
N THR A 45 -8.60 -8.00 11.93
CA THR A 45 -9.84 -7.34 12.32
C THR A 45 -10.07 -6.07 11.49
N PHE A 46 -9.01 -5.30 11.23
CA PHE A 46 -9.11 -4.12 10.38
C PHE A 46 -9.35 -4.46 8.91
N ALA A 47 -8.70 -5.51 8.38
CA ALA A 47 -8.94 -5.95 7.01
C ALA A 47 -10.40 -6.37 6.81
N ALA A 48 -10.97 -7.09 7.78
CA ALA A 48 -12.39 -7.43 7.80
C ALA A 48 -13.28 -6.16 7.84
N MET A 49 -12.95 -5.16 8.66
CA MET A 49 -13.68 -3.87 8.72
C MET A 49 -13.67 -3.12 7.37
N CYS A 50 -12.59 -3.27 6.61
CA CYS A 50 -12.42 -2.70 5.28
C CYS A 50 -12.88 -3.62 4.13
N ASN A 51 -13.53 -4.75 4.43
CA ASN A 51 -13.99 -5.76 3.46
C ASN A 51 -12.89 -6.22 2.49
N MET A 52 -11.70 -6.51 3.00
CA MET A 52 -10.58 -7.01 2.21
C MET A 52 -9.81 -8.12 2.92
N SER A 53 -8.98 -8.84 2.18
CA SER A 53 -8.12 -9.87 2.78
C SER A 53 -7.00 -9.24 3.61
N THR A 54 -6.60 -9.91 4.70
CA THR A 54 -5.45 -9.53 5.53
C THR A 54 -4.17 -9.42 4.69
N LYS A 55 -4.01 -10.30 3.69
CA LYS A 55 -2.88 -10.25 2.75
C LYS A 55 -2.89 -8.96 1.91
N ALA A 56 -4.05 -8.54 1.40
CA ALA A 56 -4.16 -7.32 0.62
C ALA A 56 -3.82 -6.09 1.47
N LEU A 57 -4.38 -5.99 2.68
CA LEU A 57 -4.04 -4.93 3.62
C LEU A 57 -2.55 -4.93 3.97
N TYR A 58 -1.95 -6.11 4.22
CA TYR A 58 -0.52 -6.23 4.48
C TYR A 58 0.35 -5.70 3.34
N GLN A 59 -0.02 -5.99 2.08
CA GLN A 59 0.71 -5.46 0.92
C GLN A 59 0.60 -3.93 0.88
N ILE A 60 -0.61 -3.39 1.07
CA ILE A 60 -0.85 -1.94 1.14
C ILE A 60 0.00 -1.28 2.25
N GLU A 61 -0.04 -1.80 3.48
CA GLU A 61 0.74 -1.27 4.61
C GLU A 61 2.26 -1.37 4.44
N LYS A 62 2.73 -2.21 3.53
CA LYS A 62 4.15 -2.38 3.20
C LYS A 62 4.56 -1.62 1.95
N ASP A 63 3.67 -0.80 1.38
CA ASP A 63 3.86 -0.12 0.09
C ASP A 63 4.22 -1.11 -1.03
N LYS A 64 3.62 -2.30 -0.97
CA LYS A 64 3.77 -3.36 -1.96
C LYS A 64 2.48 -3.55 -2.74
N GLY A 65 2.63 -3.92 -4.00
CA GLY A 65 1.51 -4.12 -4.91
C GLY A 65 0.96 -2.82 -5.49
N ASN A 66 -0.19 -2.90 -6.14
CA ASN A 66 -0.82 -1.79 -6.83
C ASN A 66 -2.34 -1.80 -6.52
N PRO A 67 -2.75 -1.34 -5.33
CA PRO A 67 -4.17 -1.29 -4.97
C PRO A 67 -4.93 -0.32 -5.90
N THR A 68 -6.18 -0.63 -6.20
CA THR A 68 -7.02 0.29 -6.96
C THR A 68 -7.33 1.54 -6.13
N ILE A 69 -7.62 2.66 -6.80
CA ILE A 69 -8.10 3.88 -6.12
C ILE A 69 -9.34 3.59 -5.27
N ASN A 70 -10.26 2.74 -5.76
CA ASN A 70 -11.46 2.34 -5.02
C ASN A 70 -11.11 1.60 -3.71
N THR A 71 -10.10 0.73 -3.73
CA THR A 71 -9.61 0.03 -2.53
C THR A 71 -9.10 1.03 -1.50
N LEU A 72 -8.31 2.01 -1.94
CA LEU A 72 -7.76 3.05 -1.07
C LEU A 72 -8.87 3.95 -0.51
N GLU A 73 -9.78 4.41 -1.35
CA GLU A 73 -10.93 5.21 -0.92
C GLU A 73 -11.80 4.47 0.11
N ALA A 74 -12.01 3.16 -0.05
CA ALA A 74 -12.81 2.37 0.88
C ALA A 74 -12.23 2.36 2.30
N ILE A 75 -10.89 2.30 2.42
CA ILE A 75 -10.19 2.42 3.71
C ILE A 75 -10.34 3.85 4.25
N LEU A 76 -9.98 4.85 3.45
CA LEU A 76 -9.91 6.25 3.87
C LEU A 76 -11.27 6.79 4.35
N ARG A 77 -12.37 6.38 3.72
CA ARG A 77 -13.74 6.79 4.09
C ARG A 77 -14.11 6.38 5.52
N LYS A 78 -13.51 5.34 6.10
CA LYS A 78 -13.74 4.95 7.51
C LYS A 78 -13.23 5.98 8.52
N PHE A 79 -12.37 6.89 8.06
CA PHE A 79 -11.77 7.95 8.86
C PHE A 79 -12.25 9.35 8.45
N GLY A 80 -13.20 9.45 7.52
CA GLY A 80 -13.60 10.74 6.94
C GLY A 80 -12.58 11.31 5.96
N LEU A 81 -11.62 10.50 5.51
CA LEU A 81 -10.58 10.89 4.56
C LEU A 81 -10.95 10.50 3.13
N ARG A 82 -10.33 11.17 2.16
CA ARG A 82 -10.43 10.86 0.73
C ARG A 82 -9.06 11.02 0.06
N LEU A 83 -8.84 10.29 -1.03
CA LEU A 83 -7.66 10.47 -1.86
C LEU A 83 -7.80 11.79 -2.64
N GLY A 84 -6.72 12.56 -2.78
CA GLY A 84 -6.71 13.84 -3.47
C GLY A 84 -5.38 14.13 -4.14
N LEU A 85 -5.38 15.13 -5.02
CA LEU A 85 -4.16 15.65 -5.64
C LEU A 85 -3.53 16.70 -4.72
N THR A 86 -2.21 16.67 -4.59
CA THR A 86 -1.42 17.71 -3.92
C THR A 86 -0.33 18.20 -4.86
N LYS A 87 0.23 19.38 -4.60
CA LYS A 87 1.47 19.80 -5.27
C LYS A 87 2.57 18.85 -4.82
N ALA A 88 3.37 18.37 -5.77
CA ALA A 88 4.60 17.69 -5.40
C ALA A 88 5.41 18.65 -4.51
N ALA A 89 5.52 18.33 -3.22
CA ALA A 89 6.43 19.05 -2.36
C ALA A 89 7.81 18.90 -2.98
N THR A 90 8.45 20.02 -3.31
CA THR A 90 9.84 20.00 -3.73
C THR A 90 10.67 19.52 -2.54
N ASN A 91 11.05 18.23 -2.54
CA ASN A 91 12.15 17.60 -1.77
C ASN A 91 11.87 17.32 -0.25
N LEU A 92 12.23 16.21 0.44
CA LEU A 92 13.17 15.07 0.30
C LEU A 92 12.69 13.83 1.12
N TYR A 93 12.19 12.75 0.50
CA TYR A 93 12.38 11.37 0.96
C TYR A 93 11.90 10.41 -0.14
N SER A 94 12.84 9.98 -0.99
CA SER A 94 12.63 8.76 -1.77
C SER A 94 13.13 7.61 -0.91
N PRO A 95 12.27 6.67 -0.47
CA PRO A 95 12.75 5.38 0.00
C PRO A 95 13.65 4.80 -1.11
N PRO A 96 14.78 4.14 -0.78
CA PRO A 96 15.56 3.48 -1.80
C PRO A 96 14.62 2.55 -2.55
N LEU A 97 14.51 2.74 -3.86
CA LEU A 97 13.90 1.76 -4.74
C LEU A 97 14.67 0.48 -4.47
N VAL A 98 14.08 -0.45 -3.71
CA VAL A 98 14.54 -1.83 -3.72
C VAL A 98 14.37 -2.23 -5.17
N GLN A 99 15.47 -2.19 -5.92
CA GLN A 99 15.50 -2.65 -7.30
C GLN A 99 14.88 -4.04 -7.24
N GLN A 100 13.69 -4.17 -7.82
CA GLN A 100 13.18 -5.48 -8.16
C GLN A 100 14.23 -6.03 -9.12
N LYS A 101 15.11 -6.87 -8.58
CA LYS A 101 16.06 -7.65 -9.36
C LYS A 101 15.22 -8.26 -10.48
N PRO A 102 15.57 -8.09 -11.77
CA PRO A 102 14.75 -8.61 -12.84
C PRO A 102 14.49 -10.06 -12.52
N VAL A 103 13.20 -10.41 -12.43
CA VAL A 103 12.77 -11.80 -12.33
C VAL A 103 13.32 -12.42 -13.60
N PHE A 104 14.49 -13.07 -13.49
CA PHE A 104 14.98 -13.96 -14.54
C PHE A 104 13.81 -14.87 -14.85
N GLU A 105 13.31 -14.79 -16.08
CA GLU A 105 12.19 -15.61 -16.57
C GLU A 105 12.43 -17.05 -16.12
N MET A 106 11.64 -17.51 -15.14
CA MET A 106 11.67 -18.91 -14.77
C MET A 106 11.13 -19.67 -15.97
N PRO A 107 11.82 -20.70 -16.47
CA PRO A 107 11.28 -21.50 -17.56
C PRO A 107 9.98 -22.11 -17.08
N VAL A 108 8.90 -21.84 -17.82
CA VAL A 108 7.59 -22.44 -17.58
C VAL A 108 7.79 -23.96 -17.54
N ARG A 109 7.35 -24.56 -16.44
CA ARG A 109 7.43 -26.01 -16.20
C ARG A 109 6.76 -26.73 -17.38
N GLY A 110 7.55 -27.36 -18.25
CA GLY A 110 7.06 -28.11 -19.41
C GLY A 110 7.70 -27.80 -20.78
N ALA A 111 8.59 -26.81 -20.90
CA ALA A 111 9.28 -26.55 -22.18
C ALA A 111 10.36 -27.61 -22.48
N ASN A 112 10.07 -28.55 -23.39
CA ASN A 112 11.01 -29.57 -23.86
C ASN A 112 11.95 -28.97 -24.94
N PRO A 113 13.27 -28.84 -24.70
CA PRO A 113 14.18 -28.11 -25.60
C PRO A 113 14.54 -28.85 -26.90
N LYS A 114 14.12 -30.10 -27.10
CA LYS A 114 14.54 -30.92 -28.25
C LYS A 114 13.46 -31.01 -29.32
N ARG A 115 13.20 -29.92 -30.04
CA ARG A 115 12.40 -30.00 -31.28
C ARG A 115 12.63 -28.85 -32.26
N LYS A 116 13.89 -28.55 -32.59
CA LYS A 116 14.24 -27.91 -33.88
C LYS A 116 15.61 -28.38 -34.34
N LEU A 117 15.62 -29.50 -35.05
CA LEU A 117 16.59 -29.76 -36.11
C LEU A 117 15.99 -30.86 -37.00
N ARG A 118 15.34 -30.45 -38.09
CA ARG A 118 15.24 -31.16 -39.36
C ARG A 118 14.46 -30.29 -40.36
N ASP A 119 14.97 -30.34 -41.58
CA ASP A 119 14.49 -29.79 -42.84
C ASP A 119 14.68 -28.31 -43.10
N SER A 120 15.72 -28.03 -43.89
CA SER A 120 15.55 -27.37 -45.19
C SER A 120 16.72 -27.77 -46.10
N SER A 121 16.54 -28.89 -46.81
CA SER A 121 17.26 -29.15 -48.06
C SER A 121 16.56 -28.35 -49.16
N VAL A 122 17.27 -27.40 -49.78
CA VAL A 122 17.29 -27.12 -51.23
C VAL A 122 18.64 -26.50 -51.55
#